data_AF-A0A239F5M2-F1
#
_entry.id   AF-A0A239F5M2-F1
#
_cell.length_a   1.000
_cell.length_b   1.000
_cell.length_c   1.000
_cell.angle_alpha   90.00
_cell.angle_beta   90.00
_cell.angle_gamma   90.00
#
_symmetry.space_group_name_H-M   'P 1'
#
loop_
_entity.id
_entity.type
_entity.pdbx_description
1 polymer ?
#
loop_
_entity_poly.entity_id
_entity_poly.type
_entity_poly.pdbx_seq_one_letter_code
_entity_poly.pdbx_strand_id
1 'polypeptide(L)'
;MTTDPELTIHLCGRFRVETRAGEEVTPVGRKAQGLLALLATEARMTRTRVWLQDKLWEGETKSSQANLRQTLRTLRRSSEALDAALLTDRVNVGLDTGRVTVIDSDAPDAEFLEGLDVDSPEFNDWLTLMRSKRQPTGAEPTQAPPPRAPSAPLAHHHRTQRQIVLQLGSAQGSALRMFEKQFCDHFSKSLRENFDIDAHFATPSSVEPDLLVAEVEAFSTGSSEELGLRMSIVESGTHRAVWTDSVIARQPASQGVVGIAHMALSHRAVVAVMGLVCRSAPNRQHDHDADALANTALRKMFTMRRKDLDEAKRLLLRAREIEARGLFDAWLAQLEVIRYVEFCDVDRAKTAEAVRRLCADALADEPTNSNVLCSVANARMALERDGQASRELSKIAVTANPSNPLAWWSWSTALLYTGDSEKAYSAAKTAQMLSYNASFRFWTEFQVALTAAVTGRLEEATAHLETSRSLNPAFRPPLRYLIGLYSLAHNEEATRRSIELLRSVEPEFTVRRLIEDETYPVSMMRSAGLSDAEFLRGLE
;
A
#
# COMPACT_ATOMS: atom_id res chain seq x y z
N MET A 1 -59.25 -8.45 -7.79
CA MET A 1 -59.18 -8.11 -9.22
C MET A 1 -57.71 -8.17 -9.60
N THR A 2 -57.31 -9.21 -10.30
CA THR A 2 -55.93 -9.40 -10.81
C THR A 2 -55.68 -8.37 -11.89
N THR A 3 -55.01 -7.28 -11.52
CA THR A 3 -54.47 -6.31 -12.48
C THR A 3 -53.27 -6.95 -13.15
N ASP A 4 -53.46 -7.41 -14.40
CA ASP A 4 -52.32 -7.71 -15.27
C ASP A 4 -51.39 -6.50 -15.33
N PRO A 5 -50.07 -6.70 -15.37
CA PRO A 5 -49.11 -5.60 -15.51
C PRO A 5 -49.38 -4.82 -16.80
N GLU A 6 -49.32 -3.50 -16.72
CA GLU A 6 -49.49 -2.60 -17.86
C GLU A 6 -48.23 -2.56 -18.75
N LEU A 7 -47.06 -2.89 -18.17
CA LEU A 7 -45.76 -2.88 -18.83
C LEU A 7 -44.94 -4.14 -18.53
N THR A 8 -44.22 -4.60 -19.55
CA THR A 8 -43.25 -5.69 -19.46
C THR A 8 -41.86 -5.18 -19.87
N ILE A 9 -40.86 -5.37 -19.01
CA ILE A 9 -39.45 -5.00 -19.27
C ILE A 9 -38.65 -6.28 -19.50
N HIS A 10 -38.05 -6.42 -20.67
CA HIS A 10 -37.16 -7.54 -20.98
C HIS A 10 -35.70 -7.13 -20.79
N LEU A 11 -34.99 -7.86 -19.92
CA LEU A 11 -33.60 -7.56 -19.57
C LEU A 11 -32.57 -8.46 -20.26
N CYS A 12 -33.00 -9.56 -20.89
CA CYS A 12 -32.14 -10.48 -21.62
C CYS A 12 -32.32 -10.31 -23.14
N GLY A 13 -31.20 -10.28 -23.87
CA GLY A 13 -31.11 -9.81 -25.24
C GLY A 13 -31.22 -8.29 -25.33
N ARG A 14 -31.69 -7.77 -26.47
CA ARG A 14 -31.92 -6.34 -26.67
C ARG A 14 -32.93 -5.82 -25.65
N PHE A 15 -32.53 -4.80 -24.88
CA PHE A 15 -33.40 -4.13 -23.91
C PHE A 15 -34.64 -3.57 -24.59
N ARG A 16 -35.82 -3.98 -24.11
CA ARG A 16 -37.12 -3.52 -24.63
C ARG A 16 -38.17 -3.40 -23.53
N VAL A 17 -39.09 -2.46 -23.73
CA VAL A 17 -40.24 -2.25 -22.86
C VAL A 17 -41.49 -2.35 -23.73
N GLU A 18 -42.41 -3.24 -23.37
CA GLU A 18 -43.64 -3.50 -24.12
C GLU A 18 -44.86 -3.15 -23.26
N THR A 19 -45.90 -2.58 -23.88
CA THR A 19 -47.20 -2.41 -23.22
C THR A 19 -47.98 -3.71 -23.19
N ARG A 20 -49.05 -3.77 -22.40
CA ARG A 20 -49.99 -4.90 -22.43
C ARG A 20 -50.53 -5.24 -23.83
N ALA A 21 -50.60 -4.26 -24.73
CA ALA A 21 -51.05 -4.46 -26.12
C ALA A 21 -49.95 -5.06 -27.03
N GLY A 22 -48.74 -5.30 -26.51
CA GLY A 22 -47.59 -5.77 -27.28
C GLY A 22 -46.88 -4.66 -28.07
N GLU A 23 -47.18 -3.39 -27.80
CA GLU A 23 -46.53 -2.26 -28.45
C GLU A 23 -45.20 -1.94 -27.75
N GLU A 24 -44.09 -1.90 -28.52
CA GLU A 24 -42.77 -1.54 -28.00
C GLU A 24 -42.70 -0.02 -27.72
N VAL A 25 -42.54 0.33 -26.45
CA VAL A 25 -42.47 1.71 -25.92
C VAL A 25 -41.10 2.04 -25.33
N THR A 26 -40.05 1.35 -25.77
CA THR A 26 -38.67 1.53 -25.32
C THR A 26 -38.21 2.98 -25.53
N PRO A 27 -37.73 3.69 -24.50
CA PRO A 27 -37.26 5.07 -24.66
C PRO A 27 -35.98 5.11 -25.51
N VAL A 28 -35.87 6.08 -26.42
CA VAL A 28 -34.76 6.15 -27.41
C VAL A 28 -33.38 6.42 -26.76
N GLY A 29 -33.33 7.05 -25.59
CA GLY A 29 -32.06 7.42 -24.95
C GLY A 29 -31.41 6.27 -24.18
N ARG A 30 -30.14 5.97 -24.45
CA ARG A 30 -29.38 4.91 -23.72
C ARG A 30 -29.35 5.11 -22.21
N LYS A 31 -29.20 6.36 -21.73
CA LYS A 31 -29.29 6.69 -20.29
C LYS A 31 -30.70 6.50 -19.71
N ALA A 32 -31.73 6.65 -20.53
CA ALA A 32 -33.12 6.39 -20.13
C ALA A 32 -33.38 4.87 -20.00
N GLN A 33 -32.88 4.09 -20.96
CA GLN A 33 -32.90 2.63 -20.91
C GLN A 33 -32.08 2.09 -19.73
N GLY A 34 -30.86 2.62 -19.52
CA GLY A 34 -30.01 2.26 -18.38
C GLY A 34 -30.67 2.57 -17.04
N LEU A 35 -31.35 3.72 -16.90
CA LEU A 35 -32.12 4.04 -15.69
C LEU A 35 -33.21 2.99 -15.42
N LEU A 36 -34.01 2.64 -16.43
CA LEU A 36 -35.04 1.62 -16.28
C LEU A 36 -34.45 0.25 -15.94
N ALA A 37 -33.33 -0.14 -16.55
CA ALA A 37 -32.63 -1.39 -16.24
C ALA A 37 -32.11 -1.44 -14.79
N LEU A 38 -31.56 -0.33 -14.28
CA LEU A 38 -31.12 -0.21 -12.90
C LEU A 38 -32.27 -0.30 -11.88
N LEU A 39 -33.46 0.18 -12.25
CA LEU A 39 -34.67 0.00 -11.44
C LEU A 39 -35.18 -1.44 -11.54
N ALA A 40 -35.32 -1.97 -12.75
CA ALA A 40 -35.87 -3.30 -13.01
C ALA A 40 -35.06 -4.45 -12.40
N THR A 41 -33.76 -4.24 -12.15
CA THR A 41 -32.89 -5.23 -11.50
C THR A 41 -32.95 -5.23 -9.97
N GLU A 42 -33.65 -4.27 -9.36
CA GLU A 42 -33.82 -4.23 -7.92
C GLU A 42 -35.14 -4.87 -7.48
N ALA A 43 -35.10 -5.63 -6.38
CA ALA A 43 -36.27 -6.35 -5.85
C ALA A 43 -37.50 -5.46 -5.56
N ARG A 44 -37.31 -4.17 -5.24
CA ARG A 44 -38.40 -3.19 -5.00
C ARG A 44 -38.55 -2.17 -6.14
N MET A 45 -37.82 -2.37 -7.24
CA MET A 45 -37.76 -1.48 -8.39
C MET A 45 -37.55 0.00 -8.06
N THR A 46 -36.86 0.31 -6.95
CA THR A 46 -36.71 1.67 -6.42
C THR A 46 -35.26 1.94 -6.03
N ARG A 47 -34.75 3.11 -6.41
CA ARG A 47 -33.40 3.59 -6.09
C ARG A 47 -33.40 5.06 -5.68
N THR A 48 -32.40 5.45 -4.91
CA THR A 48 -32.22 6.86 -4.55
C THR A 48 -31.77 7.66 -5.76
N ARG A 49 -32.17 8.94 -5.82
CA ARG A 49 -31.78 9.87 -6.89
C ARG A 49 -30.28 10.06 -6.95
N VAL A 50 -29.60 10.06 -5.80
CA VAL A 50 -28.13 10.20 -5.71
C VAL A 50 -27.47 8.96 -6.31
N TRP A 51 -27.92 7.76 -5.94
CA TRP A 51 -27.36 6.52 -6.49
C TRP A 51 -27.54 6.42 -8.01
N LEU A 52 -28.70 6.82 -8.54
CA LEU A 52 -28.92 6.87 -9.99
C LEU A 52 -28.08 7.94 -10.69
N GLN A 53 -27.77 9.05 -9.99
CA GLN A 53 -26.90 10.09 -10.52
C GLN A 53 -25.48 9.56 -10.70
N ASP A 54 -24.93 8.98 -9.62
CA ASP A 54 -23.58 8.43 -9.57
C ASP A 54 -23.38 7.27 -10.56
N LYS A 55 -24.46 6.53 -10.88
CA LYS A 55 -24.41 5.39 -11.81
C LYS A 55 -24.56 5.75 -13.28
N LEU A 56 -25.03 6.93 -13.65
CA LEU A 56 -25.37 7.25 -15.06
C LEU A 56 -24.73 8.52 -15.59
N TRP A 57 -24.22 9.41 -14.73
CA TRP A 57 -23.61 10.67 -15.15
C TRP A 57 -22.37 11.01 -14.34
N GLU A 58 -21.30 11.34 -15.06
CA GLU A 58 -20.11 11.96 -14.50
C GLU A 58 -20.29 13.47 -14.36
N GLY A 59 -19.72 14.05 -13.30
CA GLY A 59 -19.61 15.49 -13.12
C GLY A 59 -20.15 16.01 -11.79
N GLU A 60 -20.11 17.33 -11.62
CA GLU A 60 -20.58 18.00 -10.40
C GLU A 60 -22.04 17.67 -10.10
N THR A 61 -22.38 17.53 -8.82
CA THR A 61 -23.72 17.14 -8.33
C THR A 61 -24.86 17.95 -8.95
N LYS A 62 -24.65 19.25 -9.23
CA LYS A 62 -25.66 20.12 -9.86
C LYS A 62 -25.97 19.72 -11.31
N SER A 63 -24.97 19.27 -12.06
CA SER A 63 -25.12 18.82 -13.46
C SER A 63 -25.86 17.49 -13.52
N SER A 64 -25.46 16.51 -12.70
CA SER A 64 -26.10 15.19 -12.64
C SER A 64 -27.57 15.26 -12.18
N GLN A 65 -27.90 16.18 -11.26
CA GLN A 65 -29.30 16.45 -10.88
C GLN A 65 -30.14 17.04 -12.02
N ALA A 66 -29.57 17.92 -12.85
CA ALA A 66 -30.25 18.47 -14.02
C ALA A 66 -30.48 17.38 -15.07
N ASN A 67 -29.46 16.56 -15.33
CA ASN A 67 -29.53 15.44 -16.28
C ASN A 67 -30.54 14.37 -15.85
N LEU A 68 -30.59 14.02 -14.56
CA LEU A 68 -31.62 13.10 -14.05
C LEU A 68 -33.03 13.65 -14.27
N ARG A 69 -33.26 14.95 -14.03
CA ARG A 69 -34.59 15.58 -14.28
C ARG A 69 -34.96 15.54 -15.76
N GLN A 70 -34.00 15.78 -16.66
CA GLN A 70 -34.22 15.71 -18.10
C GLN A 70 -34.54 14.28 -18.54
N THR A 71 -33.81 13.28 -18.06
CA THR A 71 -34.05 11.87 -18.40
C THR A 71 -35.40 11.38 -17.88
N LEU A 72 -35.79 11.74 -16.65
CA LEU A 72 -37.14 11.42 -16.15
C LEU A 72 -38.23 12.06 -17.02
N ARG A 73 -38.03 13.29 -17.49
CA ARG A 73 -38.97 13.93 -18.43
C ARG A 73 -39.02 13.20 -19.77
N THR A 74 -37.91 12.67 -20.26
CA THR A 74 -37.87 11.86 -21.48
C THR A 74 -38.66 10.55 -21.30
N LEU A 75 -38.49 9.88 -20.16
CA LEU A 75 -39.25 8.65 -19.83
C LEU A 75 -40.76 8.92 -19.78
N ARG A 76 -41.20 10.01 -19.16
CA ARG A 76 -42.63 10.38 -19.11
C ARG A 76 -43.22 10.69 -20.48
N ARG A 77 -42.40 11.12 -21.44
CA ARG A 77 -42.87 11.47 -22.80
C ARG A 77 -42.83 10.30 -23.76
N SER A 78 -42.18 9.18 -23.41
CA SER A 78 -42.08 8.04 -24.32
C SER A 78 -43.36 7.21 -24.37
N SER A 79 -44.11 7.12 -23.27
CA SER A 79 -45.43 6.47 -23.24
C SER A 79 -46.25 6.88 -22.02
N GLU A 80 -47.57 6.98 -22.18
CA GLU A 80 -48.51 7.25 -21.09
C GLU A 80 -48.48 6.12 -20.04
N ALA A 81 -48.32 4.86 -20.47
CA ALA A 81 -48.18 3.73 -19.57
C ALA A 81 -46.90 3.82 -18.71
N LEU A 82 -45.81 4.34 -19.30
CA LEU A 82 -44.53 4.51 -18.57
C LEU A 82 -44.58 5.69 -17.60
N ASP A 83 -45.28 6.77 -17.94
CA ASP A 83 -45.53 7.87 -17.01
C ASP A 83 -46.36 7.40 -15.80
N ALA A 84 -47.41 6.61 -16.04
CA ALA A 84 -48.27 6.06 -14.99
C ALA A 84 -47.54 5.07 -14.07
N ALA A 85 -46.54 4.34 -14.59
CA ALA A 85 -45.73 3.40 -13.81
C ALA A 85 -44.55 4.05 -13.06
N LEU A 86 -44.17 5.29 -13.38
CA LEU A 86 -42.97 5.93 -12.84
C LEU A 86 -43.26 6.69 -11.53
N LEU A 87 -42.79 6.15 -10.42
CA LEU A 87 -42.91 6.75 -9.10
C LEU A 87 -41.70 7.64 -8.82
N THR A 88 -41.92 8.95 -8.65
CA THR A 88 -40.83 9.90 -8.34
C THR A 88 -41.14 10.73 -7.11
N ASP A 89 -40.21 10.77 -6.16
CA ASP A 89 -40.24 11.71 -5.04
C ASP A 89 -38.94 12.55 -4.98
N ARG A 90 -38.75 13.33 -3.90
CA ARG A 90 -37.57 14.20 -3.72
C ARG A 90 -36.26 13.44 -3.49
N VAL A 91 -36.34 12.18 -3.08
CA VAL A 91 -35.23 11.31 -2.64
C VAL A 91 -35.09 10.07 -3.52
N ASN A 92 -36.18 9.50 -4.03
CA ASN A 92 -36.22 8.23 -4.74
C ASN A 92 -36.87 8.35 -6.13
N VAL A 93 -36.51 7.39 -6.98
CA VAL A 93 -37.16 7.08 -8.25
C VAL A 93 -37.42 5.58 -8.24
N GLY A 94 -38.60 5.16 -8.64
CA GLY A 94 -38.93 3.75 -8.77
C GLY A 94 -40.01 3.48 -9.82
N LEU A 95 -40.30 2.20 -10.00
CA LEU A 95 -41.39 1.70 -10.83
C LEU A 95 -42.46 1.08 -9.93
N ASP A 96 -43.73 1.29 -10.27
CA ASP A 96 -44.85 0.64 -9.60
C ASP A 96 -44.83 -0.87 -9.88
N THR A 97 -44.46 -1.66 -8.88
CA THR A 97 -44.39 -3.14 -8.94
C THR A 97 -45.74 -3.79 -9.27
N GLY A 98 -46.87 -3.08 -9.09
CA GLY A 98 -48.19 -3.55 -9.49
C GLY A 98 -48.52 -3.32 -10.97
N ARG A 99 -47.75 -2.48 -11.67
CA ARG A 99 -47.94 -2.12 -13.08
C ARG A 99 -46.83 -2.64 -13.99
N VAL A 100 -45.67 -3.01 -13.44
CA VAL A 100 -44.49 -3.44 -14.19
C VAL A 100 -44.15 -4.89 -13.87
N THR A 101 -43.96 -5.70 -14.90
CA THR A 101 -43.35 -7.03 -14.80
C THR A 101 -41.99 -7.02 -15.47
N VAL A 102 -41.01 -7.66 -14.84
CA VAL A 102 -39.65 -7.78 -15.35
C VAL A 102 -39.41 -9.21 -15.77
N ILE A 103 -38.96 -9.39 -17.00
CA ILE A 103 -38.61 -10.69 -17.56
C ILE A 103 -37.07 -10.74 -17.67
N ASP A 104 -36.47 -11.57 -16.81
CA ASP A 104 -35.03 -11.82 -16.73
C ASP A 104 -34.63 -13.14 -17.41
N SER A 105 -35.57 -13.84 -18.07
CA SER A 105 -35.26 -15.09 -18.80
C SER A 105 -36.37 -15.46 -19.80
N ASP A 106 -36.12 -15.24 -21.09
CA ASP A 106 -36.93 -15.81 -22.18
C ASP A 106 -36.13 -16.79 -23.06
N ALA A 107 -34.79 -16.84 -22.93
CA ALA A 107 -33.93 -17.73 -23.70
C ALA A 107 -32.69 -18.15 -22.89
N PRO A 108 -32.27 -19.43 -22.91
CA PRO A 108 -31.12 -19.92 -22.13
C PRO A 108 -29.76 -19.27 -22.46
N ASP A 109 -29.65 -18.68 -23.67
CA ASP A 109 -28.38 -18.18 -24.22
C ASP A 109 -28.37 -16.66 -24.50
N ALA A 110 -29.40 -15.91 -24.10
CA ALA A 110 -29.47 -14.48 -24.36
C ALA A 110 -28.64 -13.67 -23.35
N GLU A 111 -27.71 -12.83 -23.85
CA GLU A 111 -26.86 -11.98 -23.00
C GLU A 111 -27.71 -10.91 -22.28
N PHE A 112 -27.42 -10.67 -21.00
CA PHE A 112 -28.10 -9.63 -20.22
C PHE A 112 -27.78 -8.23 -20.76
N LEU A 113 -28.81 -7.45 -21.10
CA LEU A 113 -28.77 -6.10 -21.68
C LEU A 113 -27.81 -6.01 -22.88
N GLU A 114 -27.99 -6.91 -23.84
CA GLU A 114 -27.19 -6.97 -25.06
C GLU A 114 -27.24 -5.63 -25.82
N GLY A 115 -26.06 -5.10 -26.19
CA GLY A 115 -25.94 -3.86 -26.96
C GLY A 115 -26.27 -2.56 -26.20
N LEU A 116 -26.64 -2.61 -24.92
CA LEU A 116 -26.84 -1.41 -24.10
C LEU A 116 -25.49 -0.91 -23.56
N ASP A 117 -25.00 0.19 -24.14
CA ASP A 117 -23.77 0.86 -23.73
C ASP A 117 -24.06 2.30 -23.28
N VAL A 118 -23.87 2.54 -21.99
CA VAL A 118 -24.05 3.87 -21.40
C VAL A 118 -22.67 4.48 -21.18
N ASP A 119 -22.51 5.72 -21.66
CA ASP A 119 -21.32 6.55 -21.41
C ASP A 119 -21.26 7.00 -19.94
N SER A 120 -20.89 6.04 -19.08
CA SER A 120 -20.61 6.13 -17.64
C SER A 120 -19.87 4.85 -17.19
N PRO A 121 -18.63 4.95 -16.69
CA PRO A 121 -17.84 3.82 -16.17
C PRO A 121 -18.57 3.04 -15.07
N GLU A 122 -19.25 3.74 -14.16
CA GLU A 122 -19.94 3.13 -13.03
C GLU A 122 -21.15 2.28 -13.45
N PHE A 123 -21.77 2.60 -14.59
CA PHE A 123 -22.79 1.77 -15.23
C PHE A 123 -22.18 0.52 -15.87
N ASN A 124 -21.07 0.68 -16.59
CA ASN A 124 -20.40 -0.41 -17.29
C ASN A 124 -19.80 -1.44 -16.33
N ASP A 125 -19.28 -1.01 -15.19
CA ASP A 125 -18.86 -1.89 -14.09
C ASP A 125 -20.03 -2.70 -13.53
N TRP A 126 -21.16 -2.04 -13.31
CA TRP A 126 -22.38 -2.69 -12.84
C TRP A 126 -22.90 -3.70 -13.88
N LEU A 127 -22.92 -3.35 -15.16
CA LEU A 127 -23.36 -4.22 -16.25
C LEU A 127 -22.50 -5.48 -16.35
N THR A 128 -21.17 -5.33 -16.23
CA THR A 128 -20.21 -6.44 -16.24
C THR A 128 -20.46 -7.40 -15.07
N LEU A 129 -20.67 -6.88 -13.86
CA LEU A 129 -20.99 -7.67 -12.68
C LEU A 129 -22.33 -8.41 -12.82
N MET A 130 -23.33 -7.79 -13.44
CA MET A 130 -24.64 -8.38 -13.65
C MET A 130 -24.64 -9.47 -14.74
N ARG A 131 -23.74 -9.38 -15.72
CA ARG A 131 -23.54 -10.42 -16.75
C ARG A 131 -22.80 -11.63 -16.19
N SER A 132 -21.77 -11.43 -15.35
CA SER A 132 -21.03 -12.54 -14.74
C SER A 132 -21.88 -13.39 -13.80
N LYS A 133 -22.83 -12.77 -13.08
CA LYS A 133 -23.77 -13.48 -12.20
C LYS A 133 -24.81 -14.34 -12.93
N ARG A 134 -25.02 -14.14 -14.23
CA ARG A 134 -26.10 -14.75 -15.01
C ARG A 134 -25.64 -15.85 -15.99
N GLN A 135 -24.34 -16.13 -16.09
CA GLN A 135 -23.87 -17.28 -16.88
C GLN A 135 -24.26 -18.61 -16.20
N PRO A 136 -24.99 -19.52 -16.89
CA PRO A 136 -25.34 -20.81 -16.32
C PRO A 136 -24.15 -21.76 -16.26
N THR A 137 -23.90 -22.32 -15.08
CA THR A 137 -22.96 -23.41 -14.82
C THR A 137 -23.64 -24.73 -15.22
N GLY A 138 -23.17 -25.40 -16.28
CA GLY A 138 -23.82 -26.63 -16.74
C GLY A 138 -23.04 -27.45 -17.77
N ALA A 139 -22.09 -28.26 -17.30
CA ALA A 139 -21.69 -29.51 -17.95
C ALA A 139 -21.10 -30.45 -16.88
N GLU A 140 -21.86 -31.47 -16.47
CA GLU A 140 -21.41 -32.48 -15.48
C GLU A 140 -20.64 -33.66 -16.14
N PRO A 141 -19.74 -34.34 -15.40
CA PRO A 141 -18.87 -35.43 -15.87
C PRO A 141 -19.32 -36.84 -15.42
N THR A 142 -19.10 -37.85 -16.26
CA THR A 142 -19.40 -39.27 -15.96
C THR A 142 -18.21 -40.01 -15.31
N GLN A 143 -18.49 -40.68 -14.18
CA GLN A 143 -17.82 -41.81 -13.49
C GLN A 143 -16.61 -41.59 -12.52
N ALA A 144 -16.80 -42.04 -11.27
CA ALA A 144 -15.86 -42.16 -10.12
C ALA A 144 -15.33 -43.63 -9.97
N PRO A 145 -14.33 -44.05 -9.12
CA PRO A 145 -13.82 -43.53 -7.80
C PRO A 145 -12.25 -43.58 -7.65
N PRO A 146 -11.54 -43.43 -6.48
CA PRO A 146 -11.90 -43.34 -5.05
C PRO A 146 -11.23 -42.14 -4.28
N PRO A 147 -11.33 -42.03 -2.94
CA PRO A 147 -11.34 -40.74 -2.23
C PRO A 147 -9.94 -40.17 -2.04
N ARG A 148 -9.77 -38.85 -2.22
CA ARG A 148 -8.67 -38.08 -1.60
C ARG A 148 -8.91 -36.57 -1.61
N ALA A 149 -9.01 -36.04 -0.39
CA ALA A 149 -8.49 -34.75 0.09
C ALA A 149 -9.14 -33.44 -0.45
N PRO A 150 -9.06 -32.35 0.34
CA PRO A 150 -9.96 -31.19 0.25
C PRO A 150 -9.75 -30.36 -1.03
N SER A 151 -10.84 -29.71 -1.41
CA SER A 151 -11.08 -28.96 -2.66
C SER A 151 -9.96 -28.01 -3.08
N ALA A 152 -9.58 -28.08 -4.36
CA ALA A 152 -8.70 -27.11 -5.02
C ALA A 152 -9.43 -25.77 -5.31
N PRO A 153 -8.68 -24.66 -5.45
CA PRO A 153 -9.19 -23.29 -5.38
C PRO A 153 -9.83 -22.80 -6.68
N LEU A 154 -10.68 -21.78 -6.53
CA LEU A 154 -11.15 -20.85 -7.57
C LEU A 154 -10.09 -20.64 -8.66
N ALA A 155 -10.50 -20.74 -9.94
CA ALA A 155 -9.63 -20.52 -11.08
C ALA A 155 -8.83 -19.22 -10.92
N HIS A 156 -7.56 -19.37 -10.56
CA HIS A 156 -6.60 -18.29 -10.55
C HIS A 156 -6.47 -17.83 -12.01
N HIS A 157 -6.68 -16.54 -12.30
CA HIS A 157 -5.94 -15.96 -13.41
C HIS A 157 -4.49 -16.41 -13.22
N HIS A 158 -3.89 -17.07 -14.21
CA HIS A 158 -2.54 -17.59 -14.09
C HIS A 158 -1.61 -16.44 -13.69
N ARG A 159 -1.32 -16.39 -12.39
CA ARG A 159 -0.36 -15.51 -11.74
C ARG A 159 0.97 -15.79 -12.41
N THR A 160 1.47 -14.87 -13.23
CA THR A 160 2.90 -14.88 -13.50
C THR A 160 3.56 -14.25 -12.28
N GLN A 161 3.70 -15.06 -11.22
CA GLN A 161 4.51 -14.71 -10.07
C GLN A 161 5.85 -14.28 -10.60
N ARG A 162 6.32 -13.09 -10.23
CA ARG A 162 7.56 -12.54 -10.77
C ARG A 162 8.71 -13.42 -10.31
N GLN A 163 9.63 -13.69 -11.21
CA GLN A 163 10.72 -14.62 -10.95
C GLN A 163 12.08 -13.97 -11.17
N ILE A 164 13.06 -14.40 -10.40
CA ILE A 164 14.47 -14.09 -10.59
C ILE A 164 15.30 -15.36 -10.49
N VAL A 165 16.29 -15.52 -11.37
CA VAL A 165 17.22 -16.66 -11.31
C VAL A 165 18.48 -16.26 -10.56
N LEU A 166 18.91 -17.07 -9.61
CA LEU A 166 20.14 -16.89 -8.84
C LEU A 166 21.23 -17.78 -9.41
N GLN A 167 22.36 -17.18 -9.79
CA GLN A 167 23.54 -17.88 -10.25
C GLN A 167 24.70 -17.66 -9.29
N LEU A 168 25.33 -18.76 -8.89
CA LEU A 168 26.44 -18.77 -7.93
C LEU A 168 27.76 -18.99 -8.67
N GLY A 169 28.70 -18.05 -8.56
CA GLY A 169 29.97 -18.05 -9.28
C GLY A 169 31.01 -19.03 -8.72
N SER A 170 30.99 -19.32 -7.42
CA SER A 170 32.01 -20.18 -6.80
C SER A 170 31.82 -21.68 -7.09
N ALA A 171 32.91 -22.44 -7.12
CA ALA A 171 32.89 -23.89 -7.36
C ALA A 171 32.06 -24.66 -6.33
N GLN A 172 31.45 -25.78 -6.76
CA GLN A 172 30.67 -26.66 -5.87
C GLN A 172 31.53 -27.16 -4.70
N GLY A 173 30.94 -27.19 -3.49
CA GLY A 173 31.59 -27.64 -2.27
C GLY A 173 32.55 -26.62 -1.62
N SER A 174 32.78 -25.45 -2.23
CA SER A 174 33.64 -24.42 -1.63
C SER A 174 32.95 -23.64 -0.50
N ALA A 175 33.74 -23.16 0.47
CA ALA A 175 33.25 -22.29 1.54
C ALA A 175 32.67 -20.97 0.99
N LEU A 176 33.26 -20.45 -0.09
CA LEU A 176 32.78 -19.28 -0.81
C LEU A 176 31.36 -19.52 -1.36
N ARG A 177 31.10 -20.67 -1.98
CA ARG A 177 29.76 -21.02 -2.47
C ARG A 177 28.74 -21.16 -1.35
N MET A 178 29.14 -21.66 -0.17
CA MET A 178 28.26 -21.69 1.00
C MET A 178 27.87 -20.28 1.45
N PHE A 179 28.82 -19.35 1.44
CA PHE A 179 28.57 -17.95 1.74
C PHE A 179 27.64 -17.28 0.71
N GLU A 180 27.88 -17.49 -0.59
CA GLU A 180 27.00 -16.99 -1.66
C GLU A 180 25.57 -17.54 -1.50
N LYS A 181 25.43 -18.84 -1.15
CA LYS A 181 24.14 -19.47 -0.92
C LYS A 181 23.41 -18.86 0.28
N GLN A 182 24.09 -18.67 1.40
CA GLN A 182 23.49 -18.00 2.56
C GLN A 182 23.05 -16.58 2.22
N PHE A 183 23.86 -15.81 1.50
CA PHE A 183 23.46 -14.49 1.02
C PHE A 183 22.21 -14.55 0.13
N CYS A 184 22.18 -15.50 -0.83
CA CYS A 184 21.03 -15.73 -1.70
C CYS A 184 19.76 -16.11 -0.93
N ASP A 185 19.87 -16.89 0.14
CA ASP A 185 18.71 -17.25 0.98
C ASP A 185 18.11 -16.00 1.67
N HIS A 186 18.95 -15.11 2.20
CA HIS A 186 18.51 -13.83 2.80
C HIS A 186 17.91 -12.88 1.76
N PHE A 187 18.53 -12.80 0.59
CA PHE A 187 18.05 -12.00 -0.53
C PHE A 187 16.67 -12.50 -1.02
N SER A 188 16.52 -13.82 -1.23
CA SER A 188 15.26 -14.45 -1.64
C SER A 188 14.15 -14.22 -0.63
N LYS A 189 14.45 -14.35 0.67
CA LYS A 189 13.49 -14.04 1.74
C LYS A 189 13.06 -12.59 1.70
N SER A 190 14.01 -11.68 1.56
CA SER A 190 13.72 -10.24 1.52
C SER A 190 12.90 -9.84 0.30
N LEU A 191 13.13 -10.46 -0.86
CA LEU A 191 12.28 -10.29 -2.04
C LEU A 191 10.83 -10.65 -1.71
N ARG A 192 10.57 -11.88 -1.26
CA ARG A 192 9.21 -12.35 -0.91
C ARG A 192 8.51 -11.51 0.15
N GLU A 193 9.24 -11.03 1.15
CA GLU A 193 8.67 -10.18 2.21
C GLU A 193 8.33 -8.76 1.74
N ASN A 194 8.95 -8.27 0.66
CA ASN A 194 8.67 -6.95 0.11
C ASN A 194 7.64 -7.02 -1.02
N PHE A 195 7.76 -7.96 -1.93
CA PHE A 195 6.85 -8.19 -3.06
C PHE A 195 6.78 -9.68 -3.38
N ASP A 196 5.77 -10.08 -4.13
CA ASP A 196 5.56 -11.48 -4.48
C ASP A 196 6.52 -11.95 -5.60
N ILE A 197 7.83 -11.92 -5.32
CA ILE A 197 8.91 -12.28 -6.24
C ILE A 197 9.60 -13.55 -5.74
N ASP A 198 9.54 -14.60 -6.56
CA ASP A 198 10.19 -15.88 -6.30
C ASP A 198 11.59 -15.96 -6.90
N ALA A 199 12.52 -16.49 -6.11
CA ALA A 199 13.91 -16.66 -6.51
C ALA A 199 14.24 -18.14 -6.73
N HIS A 200 14.82 -18.47 -7.87
CA HIS A 200 15.14 -19.84 -8.27
C HIS A 200 16.62 -20.00 -8.57
N PHE A 201 17.26 -21.07 -8.10
CA PHE A 201 18.67 -21.38 -8.44
C PHE A 201 18.84 -22.02 -9.82
N ALA A 202 17.74 -22.38 -10.49
CA ALA A 202 17.73 -22.97 -11.81
C ALA A 202 16.77 -22.19 -12.70
N THR A 203 17.09 -22.08 -14.00
CA THR A 203 16.21 -21.42 -14.97
C THR A 203 14.88 -22.17 -15.06
N PRO A 204 13.73 -21.50 -14.82
CA PRO A 204 12.42 -22.09 -14.98
C PRO A 204 12.18 -22.58 -16.41
N SER A 205 11.37 -23.62 -16.59
CA SER A 205 11.04 -24.17 -17.92
C SER A 205 10.20 -23.22 -18.79
N SER A 206 9.49 -22.28 -18.16
CA SER A 206 8.75 -21.20 -18.83
C SER A 206 9.40 -19.86 -18.48
N VAL A 207 10.13 -19.27 -19.42
CA VAL A 207 10.88 -18.02 -19.22
C VAL A 207 10.09 -16.85 -19.80
N GLU A 208 9.79 -15.84 -19.00
CA GLU A 208 9.30 -14.55 -19.53
C GLU A 208 10.44 -13.84 -20.30
N PRO A 209 10.13 -13.09 -21.39
CA PRO A 209 11.14 -12.38 -22.19
C PRO A 209 12.06 -11.42 -21.41
N ASP A 210 11.64 -10.99 -20.22
CA ASP A 210 12.32 -10.01 -19.37
C ASP A 210 12.85 -10.61 -18.04
N LEU A 211 13.13 -11.92 -18.01
CA LEU A 211 13.64 -12.58 -16.81
C LEU A 211 14.95 -11.95 -16.32
N LEU A 212 15.00 -11.61 -15.03
CA LEU A 212 16.20 -11.12 -14.37
C LEU A 212 17.04 -12.29 -13.83
N VAL A 213 18.35 -12.16 -13.97
CA VAL A 213 19.35 -13.08 -13.44
C VAL A 213 20.22 -12.31 -12.44
N ALA A 214 20.26 -12.81 -11.21
CA ALA A 214 21.16 -12.34 -10.16
C ALA A 214 22.41 -13.22 -10.12
N GLU A 215 23.52 -12.69 -10.61
CA GLU A 215 24.83 -13.33 -10.53
C GLU A 215 25.52 -12.92 -9.24
N VAL A 216 25.90 -13.90 -8.42
CA VAL A 216 26.51 -13.70 -7.10
C VAL A 216 27.86 -14.40 -7.05
N GLU A 217 28.90 -13.65 -6.71
CA GLU A 217 30.28 -14.13 -6.65
C GLU A 217 30.95 -13.67 -5.36
N ALA A 218 31.39 -14.63 -4.54
CA ALA A 218 32.23 -14.40 -3.38
C ALA A 218 33.71 -14.60 -3.73
N PHE A 219 34.58 -13.75 -3.18
CA PHE A 219 36.01 -13.79 -3.45
C PHE A 219 36.81 -13.45 -2.19
N SER A 220 38.01 -14.03 -2.06
CA SER A 220 38.95 -13.66 -0.98
C SER A 220 39.80 -12.46 -1.41
N THR A 221 40.10 -11.56 -0.49
CA THR A 221 40.97 -10.39 -0.73
C THR A 221 42.44 -10.65 -0.43
N GLY A 222 42.81 -11.89 -0.09
CA GLY A 222 44.17 -12.28 0.32
C GLY A 222 44.43 -12.19 1.82
N SER A 223 43.55 -11.56 2.60
CA SER A 223 43.49 -11.67 4.06
C SER A 223 42.52 -12.78 4.45
N SER A 224 42.87 -13.61 5.45
CA SER A 224 41.98 -14.68 5.93
C SER A 224 40.74 -14.16 6.67
N GLU A 225 40.70 -12.88 7.03
CA GLU A 225 39.61 -12.26 7.81
C GLU A 225 38.63 -11.46 6.95
N GLU A 226 38.96 -11.18 5.69
CA GLU A 226 38.15 -10.34 4.80
C GLU A 226 37.61 -11.15 3.63
N LEU A 227 36.32 -10.98 3.39
CA LEU A 227 35.61 -11.62 2.29
C LEU A 227 34.91 -10.55 1.46
N GLY A 228 35.09 -10.65 0.15
CA GLY A 228 34.39 -9.86 -0.84
C GLY A 228 33.15 -10.60 -1.35
N LEU A 229 32.10 -9.85 -1.62
CA LEU A 229 30.92 -10.32 -2.32
C LEU A 229 30.53 -9.31 -3.39
N ARG A 230 30.30 -9.80 -4.61
CA ARG A 230 29.77 -9.03 -5.72
C ARG A 230 28.43 -9.61 -6.13
N MET A 231 27.50 -8.73 -6.48
CA MET A 231 26.23 -9.11 -7.08
C MET A 231 25.93 -8.25 -8.30
N SER A 232 25.48 -8.89 -9.38
CA SER A 232 25.02 -8.23 -10.60
C SER A 232 23.60 -8.70 -10.93
N ILE A 233 22.71 -7.78 -11.28
CA ILE A 233 21.39 -8.07 -11.85
C ILE A 233 21.48 -7.87 -13.36
N VAL A 234 21.16 -8.89 -14.13
CA VAL A 234 21.32 -8.97 -15.59
C VAL A 234 20.00 -9.34 -16.23
N GLU A 235 19.67 -8.72 -17.36
CA GLU A 235 18.52 -9.11 -18.20
C GLU A 235 18.88 -10.34 -19.05
N SER A 236 18.12 -11.43 -18.94
CA SER A 236 18.45 -12.70 -19.62
C SER A 236 18.47 -12.60 -21.14
N GLY A 237 17.63 -11.76 -21.75
CA GLY A 237 17.53 -11.65 -23.21
C GLY A 237 18.64 -10.80 -23.85
N THR A 238 19.12 -9.78 -23.15
CA THR A 238 20.11 -8.82 -23.66
C THR A 238 21.51 -9.02 -23.07
N HIS A 239 21.62 -9.83 -22.01
CA HIS A 239 22.81 -9.94 -21.15
C HIS A 239 23.30 -8.59 -20.61
N ARG A 240 22.43 -7.58 -20.57
CA ARG A 240 22.76 -6.26 -20.05
C ARG A 240 22.71 -6.28 -18.53
N ALA A 241 23.82 -5.93 -17.89
CA ALA A 241 23.83 -5.66 -16.45
C ALA A 241 23.07 -4.35 -16.17
N VAL A 242 21.95 -4.46 -15.45
CA VAL A 242 21.09 -3.33 -15.08
C VAL A 242 21.43 -2.77 -13.70
N TRP A 243 22.08 -3.57 -12.85
CA TRP A 243 22.61 -3.14 -11.58
C TRP A 243 23.81 -4.01 -11.19
N THR A 244 24.81 -3.42 -10.54
CA THR A 244 25.96 -4.16 -9.98
C THR A 244 26.48 -3.41 -8.78
N ASP A 245 26.84 -4.16 -7.74
CA ASP A 245 27.48 -3.61 -6.55
C ASP A 245 28.33 -4.69 -5.88
N SER A 246 29.25 -4.26 -5.02
CA SER A 246 30.11 -5.16 -4.25
C SER A 246 30.42 -4.60 -2.87
N VAL A 247 30.82 -5.50 -1.99
CA VAL A 247 31.25 -5.14 -0.64
C VAL A 247 32.40 -6.04 -0.24
N ILE A 248 33.37 -5.47 0.47
CA ILE A 248 34.43 -6.20 1.16
C ILE A 248 34.25 -5.89 2.64
N ALA A 249 34.13 -6.92 3.46
CA ALA A 249 34.03 -6.74 4.89
C ALA A 249 34.70 -7.87 5.66
N ARG A 250 35.10 -7.54 6.89
CA ARG A 250 35.59 -8.55 7.84
C ARG A 250 34.47 -9.50 8.24
N GLN A 251 34.78 -10.79 8.23
CA GLN A 251 33.87 -11.80 8.73
C GLN A 251 34.08 -12.01 10.23
N PRO A 252 33.01 -12.16 11.04
CA PRO A 252 33.17 -12.57 12.42
C PRO A 252 33.89 -13.92 12.48
N ALA A 253 34.91 -14.04 13.33
CA ALA A 253 35.72 -15.26 13.49
C ALA A 253 34.91 -16.49 13.96
N SER A 254 33.66 -16.29 14.39
CA SER A 254 32.77 -17.32 14.88
C SER A 254 31.39 -17.20 14.23
N GLN A 255 30.98 -18.30 13.58
CA GLN A 255 29.68 -18.53 12.95
C GLN A 255 29.57 -17.94 11.54
N GLY A 256 29.26 -18.79 10.56
CA GLY A 256 28.97 -18.42 9.17
C GLY A 256 27.68 -17.62 9.06
N VAL A 257 27.69 -16.42 9.62
CA VAL A 257 26.62 -15.42 9.62
C VAL A 257 27.06 -14.29 8.73
N VAL A 258 26.23 -13.94 7.77
CA VAL A 258 26.43 -12.84 6.83
C VAL A 258 26.58 -11.54 7.63
N GLY A 259 27.76 -10.91 7.60
CA GLY A 259 27.99 -9.65 8.31
C GLY A 259 27.11 -8.49 7.80
N ILE A 260 26.95 -7.45 8.61
CA ILE A 260 26.04 -6.32 8.31
C ILE A 260 26.28 -5.66 6.95
N ALA A 261 27.54 -5.54 6.52
CA ALA A 261 27.90 -4.95 5.24
C ALA A 261 27.35 -5.75 4.05
N HIS A 262 27.32 -7.09 4.18
CA HIS A 262 26.72 -7.99 3.20
C HIS A 262 25.19 -7.98 3.27
N MET A 263 24.60 -7.87 4.47
CA MET A 263 23.15 -7.64 4.61
C MET A 263 22.72 -6.32 3.95
N ALA A 264 23.54 -5.26 4.07
CA ALA A 264 23.30 -4.00 3.40
C ALA A 264 23.38 -4.15 1.87
N LEU A 265 24.33 -4.94 1.34
CA LEU A 265 24.37 -5.27 -0.09
C LEU A 265 23.07 -5.99 -0.54
N SER A 266 22.58 -6.94 0.25
CA SER A 266 21.32 -7.65 -0.02
C SER A 266 20.14 -6.66 -0.07
N HIS A 267 20.02 -5.76 0.91
CA HIS A 267 18.96 -4.75 0.90
C HIS A 267 19.02 -3.84 -0.33
N ARG A 268 20.22 -3.39 -0.74
CA ARG A 268 20.39 -2.58 -1.97
C ARG A 268 19.99 -3.35 -3.23
N ALA A 269 20.31 -4.64 -3.31
CA ALA A 269 19.90 -5.49 -4.42
C ALA A 269 18.37 -5.66 -4.47
N VAL A 270 17.72 -5.83 -3.32
CA VAL A 270 16.25 -5.90 -3.22
C VAL A 270 15.62 -4.62 -3.76
N VAL A 271 16.09 -3.44 -3.30
CA VAL A 271 15.61 -2.14 -3.80
C VAL A 271 15.81 -1.99 -5.31
N ALA A 272 16.95 -2.45 -5.85
CA ALA A 272 17.22 -2.41 -7.28
C ALA A 272 16.22 -3.28 -8.06
N VAL A 273 15.99 -4.51 -7.63
CA VAL A 273 15.05 -5.46 -8.25
C VAL A 273 13.62 -4.93 -8.18
N MET A 274 13.18 -4.45 -7.01
CA MET A 274 11.90 -3.78 -6.82
C MET A 274 11.72 -2.63 -7.82
N GLY A 275 12.76 -1.80 -7.99
CA GLY A 275 12.76 -0.67 -8.90
C GLY A 275 12.82 -1.03 -10.38
N LEU A 276 13.17 -2.27 -10.74
CA LEU A 276 13.20 -2.77 -12.12
C LEU A 276 11.91 -3.51 -12.47
N VAL A 277 11.51 -4.45 -11.61
CA VAL A 277 10.35 -5.32 -11.81
C VAL A 277 9.03 -4.55 -11.76
N CYS A 278 8.95 -3.49 -10.94
CA CYS A 278 7.76 -2.64 -10.84
C CYS A 278 7.77 -1.46 -11.83
N ARG A 279 8.65 -1.43 -12.84
CA ARG A 279 8.60 -0.40 -13.89
C ARG A 279 7.52 -0.73 -14.90
N SER A 280 7.00 0.32 -15.53
CA SER A 280 6.10 0.20 -16.68
C SER A 280 6.78 -0.42 -17.88
N ALA A 281 6.65 -1.74 -18.02
CA ALA A 281 6.73 -2.37 -19.32
C ALA A 281 5.63 -1.73 -20.20
N PRO A 282 5.93 -1.30 -21.43
CA PRO A 282 4.98 -0.58 -22.29
C PRO A 282 3.67 -1.33 -22.57
N ASN A 283 3.61 -2.64 -22.29
CA ASN A 283 2.42 -3.48 -22.45
C ASN A 283 1.73 -3.88 -21.12
N ARG A 284 2.19 -3.44 -19.94
CA ARG A 284 1.56 -3.77 -18.65
C ARG A 284 0.73 -2.59 -18.15
N GLN A 285 -0.60 -2.76 -18.12
CA GLN A 285 -1.52 -1.80 -17.51
C GLN A 285 -1.20 -1.68 -16.00
N HIS A 286 -0.62 -0.54 -15.61
CA HIS A 286 -0.15 -0.28 -14.23
C HIS A 286 -1.23 -0.38 -13.17
N ASP A 287 -2.48 -0.12 -13.57
CA ASP A 287 -3.63 -0.06 -12.67
C ASP A 287 -4.11 -1.44 -12.18
N HIS A 288 -3.49 -2.53 -12.67
CA HIS A 288 -3.83 -3.91 -12.33
C HIS A 288 -2.68 -4.68 -11.65
N ASP A 289 -1.57 -4.03 -11.33
CA ASP A 289 -0.40 -4.67 -10.71
C ASP A 289 -0.24 -4.20 -9.25
N ALA A 290 -0.63 -5.07 -8.31
CA ALA A 290 -0.66 -4.75 -6.88
C ALA A 290 0.73 -4.32 -6.34
N ASP A 291 1.77 -5.07 -6.68
CA ASP A 291 3.14 -4.76 -6.28
C ASP A 291 3.64 -3.43 -6.87
N ALA A 292 3.33 -3.13 -8.13
CA ALA A 292 3.76 -1.89 -8.77
C ALA A 292 3.06 -0.66 -8.14
N LEU A 293 1.77 -0.79 -7.83
CA LEU A 293 1.01 0.20 -7.08
C LEU A 293 1.59 0.37 -5.67
N ALA A 294 1.86 -0.72 -4.96
CA ALA A 294 2.40 -0.70 -3.61
C ALA A 294 3.82 -0.10 -3.56
N ASN A 295 4.69 -0.43 -4.53
CA ASN A 295 6.01 0.19 -4.66
C ASN A 295 5.93 1.71 -4.92
N THR A 296 4.97 2.13 -5.74
CA THR A 296 4.71 3.56 -5.97
C THR A 296 4.19 4.24 -4.71
N ALA A 297 3.30 3.56 -3.97
CA ALA A 297 2.80 4.04 -2.69
C ALA A 297 3.90 4.20 -1.66
N LEU A 298 4.83 3.23 -1.53
CA LEU A 298 5.97 3.33 -0.61
C LEU A 298 6.86 4.53 -0.94
N ARG A 299 7.19 4.75 -2.22
CA ARG A 299 7.98 5.93 -2.63
C ARG A 299 7.29 7.23 -2.26
N LYS A 300 5.97 7.30 -2.43
CA LYS A 300 5.14 8.45 -2.04
C LYS A 300 5.05 8.61 -0.52
N MET A 301 4.88 7.52 0.22
CA MET A 301 4.80 7.52 1.68
C MET A 301 6.03 8.17 2.30
N PHE A 302 7.22 7.82 1.80
CA PHE A 302 8.48 8.36 2.33
C PHE A 302 8.87 9.74 1.79
N THR A 303 8.05 10.41 0.95
CA THR A 303 8.29 11.83 0.64
C THR A 303 7.90 12.74 1.81
N MET A 304 7.10 12.25 2.76
CA MET A 304 6.56 13.01 3.90
C MET A 304 5.69 14.22 3.50
N ARG A 305 5.21 14.26 2.25
CA ARG A 305 4.30 15.31 1.78
C ARG A 305 2.85 14.87 1.92
N ARG A 306 2.01 15.71 2.52
CA ARG A 306 0.59 15.38 2.79
C ARG A 306 -0.16 14.84 1.56
N LYS A 307 -0.04 15.54 0.42
CA LYS A 307 -0.66 15.11 -0.85
C LYS A 307 -0.18 13.74 -1.34
N ASP A 308 1.10 13.43 -1.13
CA ASP A 308 1.65 12.12 -1.52
C ASP A 308 1.20 11.02 -0.55
N LEU A 309 0.99 11.31 0.74
CA LEU A 309 0.44 10.35 1.68
C LEU A 309 -1.00 9.97 1.33
N ASP A 310 -1.83 10.94 0.94
CA ASP A 310 -3.21 10.68 0.51
C ASP A 310 -3.23 9.78 -0.74
N GLU A 311 -2.33 10.06 -1.70
CA GLU A 311 -2.19 9.24 -2.90
C GLU A 311 -1.60 7.86 -2.61
N ALA A 312 -0.62 7.76 -1.70
CA ALA A 312 -0.06 6.48 -1.26
C ALA A 312 -1.14 5.59 -0.63
N LYS A 313 -2.03 6.18 0.17
CA LYS A 313 -3.17 5.46 0.75
C LYS A 313 -4.11 4.92 -0.32
N ARG A 314 -4.46 5.74 -1.32
CA ARG A 314 -5.31 5.32 -2.46
C ARG A 314 -4.68 4.14 -3.22
N LEU A 315 -3.38 4.22 -3.49
CA LEU A 315 -2.63 3.17 -4.19
C LEU A 315 -2.56 1.87 -3.38
N LEU A 316 -2.32 1.92 -2.06
CA LEU A 316 -2.31 0.73 -1.20
C LEU A 316 -3.69 0.07 -1.08
N LEU A 317 -4.76 0.87 -0.98
CA LEU A 317 -6.12 0.34 -0.99
C LEU A 317 -6.44 -0.37 -2.30
N ARG A 318 -6.02 0.22 -3.43
CA ARG A 318 -6.18 -0.42 -4.75
C ARG A 318 -5.35 -1.69 -4.89
N ALA A 319 -4.09 -1.68 -4.42
CA ALA A 319 -3.25 -2.86 -4.40
C ALA A 319 -3.90 -3.99 -3.59
N ARG A 320 -4.50 -3.67 -2.43
CA ARG A 320 -5.24 -4.61 -1.59
C ARG A 320 -6.50 -5.18 -2.24
N GLU A 321 -7.20 -4.40 -3.07
CA GLU A 321 -8.34 -4.89 -3.85
C GLU A 321 -7.92 -5.90 -4.93
N ILE A 322 -6.73 -5.72 -5.49
CA ILE A 322 -6.17 -6.61 -6.52
C ILE A 322 -5.60 -7.88 -5.88
N GLU A 323 -4.84 -7.73 -4.79
CA GLU A 323 -4.22 -8.81 -4.05
C GLU A 323 -4.33 -8.58 -2.54
N ALA A 324 -4.99 -9.52 -1.84
CA ALA A 324 -5.12 -9.48 -0.40
C ALA A 324 -3.81 -9.94 0.27
N ARG A 325 -2.94 -8.97 0.58
CA ARG A 325 -1.69 -9.15 1.32
C ARG A 325 -1.77 -8.44 2.66
N GLY A 326 -1.48 -9.15 3.76
CA GLY A 326 -1.34 -8.53 5.09
C GLY A 326 -0.27 -7.43 5.11
N LEU A 327 0.73 -7.51 4.22
CA LEU A 327 1.72 -6.46 4.02
C LEU A 327 1.11 -5.09 3.68
N PHE A 328 0.05 -5.05 2.87
CA PHE A 328 -0.57 -3.78 2.47
C PHE A 328 -1.34 -3.14 3.64
N ASP A 329 -1.99 -3.95 4.47
CA ASP A 329 -2.63 -3.46 5.70
C ASP A 329 -1.60 -2.97 6.72
N ALA A 330 -0.45 -3.65 6.83
CA ALA A 330 0.66 -3.16 7.65
C ALA A 330 1.21 -1.81 7.17
N TRP A 331 1.36 -1.61 5.86
CA TRP A 331 1.80 -0.32 5.31
C TRP A 331 0.74 0.77 5.41
N LEU A 332 -0.55 0.43 5.29
CA LEU A 332 -1.65 1.36 5.59
C LEU A 332 -1.61 1.79 7.06
N ALA A 333 -1.39 0.85 8.00
CA ALA A 333 -1.21 1.16 9.41
C ALA A 333 -0.01 2.11 9.64
N GLN A 334 1.13 1.81 9.01
CA GLN A 334 2.32 2.66 9.08
C GLN A 334 2.06 4.07 8.53
N LEU A 335 1.34 4.18 7.41
CA LEU A 335 0.96 5.45 6.80
C LEU A 335 0.09 6.30 7.74
N GLU A 336 -0.90 5.70 8.41
CA GLU A 336 -1.72 6.44 9.37
C GLU A 336 -0.94 6.87 10.62
N VAL A 337 0.04 6.07 11.05
CA VAL A 337 0.97 6.47 12.12
C VAL A 337 1.80 7.68 11.69
N ILE A 338 2.33 7.69 10.45
CA ILE A 338 3.05 8.86 9.91
C ILE A 338 2.14 10.08 9.91
N ARG A 339 0.90 9.96 9.41
CA ARG A 339 -0.05 11.07 9.35
C ARG A 339 -0.30 11.65 10.75
N TYR A 340 -0.54 10.79 11.73
CA TYR A 340 -0.75 11.17 13.12
C TYR A 340 0.46 11.91 13.72
N VAL A 341 1.68 11.37 13.56
CA VAL A 341 2.90 11.94 14.16
C VAL A 341 3.37 13.22 13.46
N GLU A 342 3.25 13.30 12.13
CA GLU A 342 3.76 14.45 11.36
C GLU A 342 2.82 15.65 11.38
N PHE A 343 1.50 15.42 11.27
CA PHE A 343 0.51 16.48 11.05
C PHE A 343 -0.41 16.73 12.24
N CYS A 344 -0.57 15.78 13.15
CA CYS A 344 -1.45 15.88 14.33
C CYS A 344 -2.87 16.38 13.98
N ASP A 345 -3.35 16.06 12.77
CA ASP A 345 -4.57 16.60 12.17
C ASP A 345 -5.81 15.71 12.38
N VAL A 346 -5.63 14.59 13.09
CA VAL A 346 -6.65 13.57 13.33
C VAL A 346 -6.72 13.15 14.79
N ASP A 347 -7.93 12.85 15.24
CA ASP A 347 -8.21 12.33 16.57
C ASP A 347 -7.46 11.01 16.83
N ARG A 348 -6.61 10.99 17.86
CA ARG A 348 -5.78 9.83 18.21
C ARG A 348 -6.60 8.57 18.43
N ALA A 349 -7.75 8.66 19.11
CA ALA A 349 -8.56 7.50 19.47
C ALA A 349 -9.21 6.90 18.22
N LYS A 350 -9.71 7.74 17.31
CA LYS A 350 -10.25 7.29 16.01
C LYS A 350 -9.17 6.64 15.15
N THR A 351 -8.00 7.26 15.06
CA THR A 351 -6.86 6.69 14.32
C THR A 351 -6.42 5.36 14.93
N ALA A 352 -6.33 5.26 16.26
CA ALA A 352 -5.95 4.05 16.96
C ALA A 352 -6.90 2.87 16.68
N GLU A 353 -8.21 3.10 16.68
CA GLU A 353 -9.19 2.04 16.38
C GLU A 353 -9.08 1.55 14.92
N ALA A 354 -8.96 2.47 13.96
CA ALA A 354 -8.79 2.09 12.55
C ALA A 354 -7.49 1.32 12.32
N VAL A 355 -6.38 1.79 12.91
CA VAL A 355 -5.07 1.14 12.79
C VAL A 355 -5.03 -0.21 13.50
N ARG A 356 -5.74 -0.38 14.62
CA ARG A 356 -5.82 -1.68 15.32
C ARG A 356 -6.39 -2.78 14.45
N ARG A 357 -7.41 -2.46 13.63
CA ARG A 357 -8.01 -3.43 12.68
C ARG A 357 -7.01 -3.80 11.59
N LEU A 358 -6.39 -2.81 10.96
CA LEU A 358 -5.33 -3.03 9.97
C LEU A 358 -4.20 -3.90 10.52
N CYS A 359 -3.76 -3.65 11.76
CA CYS A 359 -2.73 -4.46 12.41
C CYS A 359 -3.19 -5.91 12.68
N ALA A 360 -4.45 -6.11 13.05
CA ALA A 360 -4.99 -7.45 13.29
C ALA A 360 -5.08 -8.26 11.99
N ASP A 361 -5.61 -7.65 10.93
CA ASP A 361 -5.74 -8.26 9.60
C ASP A 361 -4.34 -8.58 9.03
N ALA A 362 -3.40 -7.63 9.13
CA ALA A 362 -2.03 -7.83 8.67
C ALA A 362 -1.32 -9.01 9.34
N LEU A 363 -1.47 -9.16 10.67
CA LEU A 363 -0.89 -10.29 11.41
C LEU A 363 -1.59 -11.61 11.13
N ALA A 364 -2.90 -11.60 10.86
CA ALA A 364 -3.64 -12.81 10.52
C ALA A 364 -3.18 -13.37 9.17
N ASP A 365 -2.95 -12.50 8.18
CA ASP A 365 -2.60 -12.89 6.83
C ASP A 365 -1.10 -13.19 6.67
N GLU A 366 -0.22 -12.41 7.31
CA GLU A 366 1.24 -12.53 7.16
C GLU A 366 1.99 -12.48 8.51
N PRO A 367 1.78 -13.46 9.41
CA PRO A 367 2.29 -13.43 10.79
C PRO A 367 3.82 -13.47 10.92
N THR A 368 4.53 -13.93 9.88
CA THR A 368 5.99 -14.07 9.89
C THR A 368 6.72 -13.03 9.05
N ASN A 369 6.00 -12.15 8.35
CA ASN A 369 6.62 -11.15 7.49
C ASN A 369 7.25 -10.04 8.37
N SER A 370 8.56 -9.82 8.22
CA SER A 370 9.28 -8.84 9.04
C SER A 370 8.78 -7.40 8.86
N ASN A 371 8.28 -7.02 7.67
CA ASN A 371 7.69 -5.71 7.40
C ASN A 371 6.34 -5.53 8.10
N VAL A 372 5.54 -6.60 8.17
CA VAL A 372 4.27 -6.60 8.91
C VAL A 372 4.55 -6.43 10.40
N LEU A 373 5.41 -7.29 10.95
CA LEU A 373 5.75 -7.28 12.37
C LEU A 373 6.32 -5.93 12.82
N CYS A 374 7.21 -5.30 12.04
CA CYS A 374 7.82 -4.02 12.42
C CYS A 374 6.84 -2.84 12.31
N SER A 375 5.94 -2.84 11.32
CA SER A 375 4.90 -1.82 11.16
C SER A 375 3.87 -1.90 12.29
N VAL A 376 3.44 -3.11 12.65
CA VAL A 376 2.52 -3.34 13.77
C VAL A 376 3.18 -2.97 15.11
N ALA A 377 4.44 -3.34 15.32
CA ALA A 377 5.21 -2.95 16.49
C ALA A 377 5.27 -1.42 16.66
N ASN A 378 5.49 -0.69 15.56
CA ASN A 378 5.51 0.77 15.57
C ASN A 378 4.13 1.36 15.86
N ALA A 379 3.07 0.84 15.24
CA ALA A 379 1.70 1.29 15.46
C ALA A 379 1.26 1.12 16.93
N ARG A 380 1.55 -0.03 17.53
CA ARG A 380 1.30 -0.32 18.95
C ARG A 380 2.02 0.67 19.88
N MET A 381 3.28 1.00 19.58
CA MET A 381 4.01 2.00 20.33
C MET A 381 3.39 3.40 20.18
N ALA A 382 3.22 3.87 18.94
CA ALA A 382 2.85 5.26 18.66
C ALA A 382 1.42 5.60 19.12
N LEU A 383 0.47 4.69 18.91
CA LEU A 383 -0.95 4.97 19.14
C LEU A 383 -1.43 4.45 20.51
N GLU A 384 -0.94 3.30 20.95
CA GLU A 384 -1.40 2.64 22.19
C GLU A 384 -0.42 2.77 23.36
N ARG A 385 0.82 3.20 23.10
CA ARG A 385 1.92 3.20 24.10
C ARG A 385 2.19 1.80 24.67
N ASP A 386 1.91 0.76 23.89
CA ASP A 386 2.21 -0.62 24.27
C ASP A 386 3.67 -0.94 23.96
N GLY A 387 4.55 -0.56 24.90
CA GLY A 387 5.98 -0.78 24.77
C GLY A 387 6.36 -2.26 24.77
N GLN A 388 5.62 -3.12 25.48
CA GLN A 388 5.93 -4.54 25.56
C GLN A 388 5.60 -5.26 24.26
N ALA A 389 4.42 -5.02 23.68
CA ALA A 389 4.06 -5.59 22.38
C ALA A 389 5.01 -5.09 21.28
N SER A 390 5.33 -3.79 21.28
CA SER A 390 6.28 -3.21 20.34
C SER A 390 7.65 -3.90 20.41
N ARG A 391 8.16 -4.12 21.63
CA ARG A 391 9.43 -4.80 21.89
C ARG A 391 9.42 -6.23 21.37
N GLU A 392 8.43 -7.04 21.74
CA GLU A 392 8.41 -8.44 21.29
C GLU A 392 8.27 -8.57 19.76
N LEU A 393 7.33 -7.83 19.14
CA LEU A 393 7.09 -7.92 17.70
C LEU A 393 8.30 -7.45 16.87
N SER A 394 8.94 -6.35 17.26
CA SER A 394 10.11 -5.85 16.53
C SER A 394 11.36 -6.73 16.73
N LYS A 395 11.51 -7.38 17.90
CA LYS A 395 12.55 -8.41 18.11
C LYS A 395 12.33 -9.62 17.20
N ILE A 396 11.09 -10.08 17.07
CA ILE A 396 10.73 -11.17 16.14
C ILE A 396 11.01 -10.73 14.70
N ALA A 397 10.67 -9.50 14.32
CA ALA A 397 10.94 -8.97 12.98
C ALA A 397 12.43 -9.00 12.62
N VAL A 398 13.30 -8.52 13.53
CA VAL A 398 14.76 -8.54 13.34
C VAL A 398 15.30 -9.97 13.25
N THR A 399 14.79 -10.87 14.09
CA THR A 399 15.20 -12.28 14.09
C THR A 399 14.77 -12.98 12.81
N ALA A 400 13.57 -12.66 12.31
CA ALA A 400 13.04 -13.20 11.07
C ALA A 400 13.87 -12.73 9.86
N ASN A 401 14.11 -11.43 9.74
CA ASN A 401 14.89 -10.87 8.63
C ASN A 401 15.88 -9.81 9.13
N PRO A 402 17.14 -10.19 9.41
CA PRO A 402 18.14 -9.25 9.92
C PRO A 402 18.63 -8.27 8.84
N SER A 403 18.29 -8.48 7.57
CA SER A 403 18.59 -7.54 6.47
C SER A 403 17.52 -6.46 6.30
N ASN A 404 16.42 -6.49 7.07
CA ASN A 404 15.37 -5.48 7.00
C ASN A 404 15.71 -4.26 7.88
N PRO A 405 16.05 -3.08 7.31
CA PRO A 405 16.35 -1.88 8.09
C PRO A 405 15.17 -1.37 8.91
N LEU A 406 13.92 -1.53 8.44
CA LEU A 406 12.73 -1.07 9.17
C LEU A 406 12.45 -1.92 10.41
N ALA A 407 12.82 -3.21 10.38
CA ALA A 407 12.77 -4.06 11.57
C ALA A 407 13.72 -3.56 12.66
N TRP A 408 14.97 -3.22 12.29
CA TRP A 408 15.94 -2.64 13.21
C TRP A 408 15.55 -1.24 13.71
N TRP A 409 14.95 -0.41 12.85
CA TRP A 409 14.40 0.89 13.24
C TRP A 409 13.28 0.75 14.27
N SER A 410 12.34 -0.18 14.04
CA SER A 410 11.25 -0.46 14.97
C SER A 410 11.77 -1.00 16.30
N TRP A 411 12.77 -1.91 16.27
CA TRP A 411 13.43 -2.43 17.47
C TRP A 411 14.15 -1.34 18.25
N SER A 412 14.85 -0.43 17.57
CA SER A 412 15.47 0.75 18.19
C SER A 412 14.42 1.63 18.87
N THR A 413 13.29 1.88 18.20
CA THR A 413 12.18 2.66 18.77
C THR A 413 11.62 1.99 20.02
N ALA A 414 11.35 0.68 19.97
CA ALA A 414 10.85 -0.07 21.12
C ALA A 414 11.82 -0.02 22.32
N LEU A 415 13.11 -0.21 22.08
CA LEU A 415 14.15 -0.13 23.11
C LEU A 415 14.23 1.27 23.73
N LEU A 416 14.19 2.32 22.90
CA LEU A 416 14.28 3.70 23.38
C LEU A 416 13.12 4.04 24.30
N TYR A 417 11.89 3.74 23.88
CA TYR A 417 10.68 4.03 24.67
C TYR A 417 10.47 3.09 25.86
N THR A 418 11.23 1.99 25.95
CA THR A 418 11.25 1.09 27.12
C THR A 418 12.49 1.28 28.02
N GLY A 419 13.33 2.29 27.74
CA GLY A 419 14.43 2.72 28.60
C GLY A 419 15.80 2.09 28.33
N ASP A 420 15.95 1.24 27.31
CA ASP A 420 17.21 0.61 26.93
C ASP A 420 18.00 1.46 25.91
N SER A 421 18.31 2.71 26.24
CA SER A 421 18.81 3.73 25.29
C SER A 421 20.11 3.36 24.55
N GLU A 422 21.08 2.71 25.22
CA GLU A 422 22.33 2.30 24.57
C GLU A 422 22.13 1.18 23.54
N LYS A 423 21.23 0.22 23.84
CA LYS A 423 20.84 -0.81 22.88
C LYS A 423 20.03 -0.20 21.74
N ALA A 424 19.18 0.79 22.04
CA ALA A 424 18.42 1.52 21.04
C ALA A 424 19.35 2.24 20.06
N TYR A 425 20.40 2.91 20.54
CA TYR A 425 21.43 3.54 19.71
C TYR A 425 22.14 2.51 18.83
N SER A 426 22.56 1.39 19.39
CA SER A 426 23.19 0.30 18.62
C SER A 426 22.29 -0.23 17.50
N ALA A 427 21.00 -0.45 17.79
CA ALA A 427 20.01 -0.88 16.80
C ALA A 427 19.74 0.21 15.74
N ALA A 428 19.75 1.49 16.12
CA ALA A 428 19.59 2.61 15.19
C ALA A 428 20.75 2.67 14.18
N LYS A 429 22.00 2.50 14.64
CA LYS A 429 23.17 2.45 13.74
C LYS A 429 23.08 1.27 12.77
N THR A 430 22.59 0.11 13.23
CA THR A 430 22.32 -1.03 12.33
C THR A 430 21.28 -0.68 11.26
N ALA A 431 20.15 -0.09 11.64
CA ALA A 431 19.13 0.33 10.69
C ALA A 431 19.68 1.33 9.65
N GLN A 432 20.51 2.28 10.09
CA GLN A 432 21.12 3.31 9.25
C GLN A 432 22.18 2.76 8.28
N MET A 433 22.99 1.79 8.72
CA MET A 433 23.95 1.10 7.83
C MET A 433 23.26 0.28 6.74
N LEU A 434 22.14 -0.38 7.08
CA LEU A 434 21.36 -1.17 6.13
C LEU A 434 20.60 -0.30 5.10
N SER A 435 20.22 0.93 5.47
CA SER A 435 19.39 1.83 4.66
C SER A 435 20.17 2.81 3.77
N TYR A 436 21.48 2.66 3.61
CA TYR A 436 22.37 3.67 2.99
C TYR A 436 21.89 4.25 1.64
N ASN A 437 21.26 3.43 0.78
CA ASN A 437 20.69 3.85 -0.52
C ASN A 437 19.16 3.77 -0.58
N ALA A 438 18.49 3.59 0.57
CA ALA A 438 17.04 3.52 0.63
C ALA A 438 16.41 4.92 0.63
N SER A 439 15.23 5.06 0.02
CA SER A 439 14.49 6.34 0.00
C SER A 439 14.13 6.86 1.40
N PHE A 440 14.05 5.97 2.39
CA PHE A 440 13.74 6.29 3.78
C PHE A 440 14.98 6.46 4.66
N ARG A 441 16.20 6.56 4.09
CA ARG A 441 17.43 6.76 4.88
C ARG A 441 17.32 7.94 5.87
N PHE A 442 16.72 9.05 5.45
CA PHE A 442 16.50 10.21 6.30
C PHE A 442 15.82 9.85 7.63
N TRP A 443 14.91 8.86 7.62
CA TRP A 443 14.18 8.41 8.79
C TRP A 443 15.09 7.62 9.74
N THR A 444 15.93 6.73 9.20
CA THR A 444 16.91 6.02 10.03
C THR A 444 18.01 6.94 10.58
N GLU A 445 18.41 7.98 9.83
CA GLU A 445 19.32 9.03 10.33
C GLU A 445 18.69 9.77 11.51
N PHE A 446 17.40 10.11 11.42
CA PHE A 446 16.67 10.71 12.55
C PHE A 446 16.61 9.79 13.78
N GLN A 447 16.44 8.48 13.59
CA GLN A 447 16.45 7.53 14.71
C GLN A 447 17.82 7.45 15.40
N VAL A 448 18.91 7.48 14.62
CA VAL A 448 20.27 7.57 15.18
C VAL A 448 20.42 8.87 15.97
N ALA A 449 19.99 10.00 15.40
CA ALA A 449 20.05 11.28 16.10
C ALA A 449 19.29 11.27 17.43
N LEU A 450 18.06 10.74 17.42
CA LEU A 450 17.21 10.70 18.60
C LEU A 450 17.83 9.87 19.73
N THR A 451 18.33 8.68 19.39
CA THR A 451 18.99 7.80 20.36
C THR A 451 20.32 8.39 20.84
N ALA A 452 21.12 8.98 19.94
CA ALA A 452 22.36 9.68 20.27
C ALA A 452 22.10 10.82 21.27
N ALA A 453 21.08 11.66 21.02
CA ALA A 453 20.72 12.78 21.88
C ALA A 453 20.34 12.32 23.30
N VAL A 454 19.48 11.29 23.41
CA VAL A 454 19.05 10.72 24.70
C VAL A 454 20.22 10.11 25.48
N THR A 455 21.27 9.65 24.79
CA THR A 455 22.50 9.13 25.40
C THR A 455 23.60 10.19 25.61
N GLY A 456 23.30 11.48 25.42
CA GLY A 456 24.23 12.59 25.65
C GLY A 456 25.25 12.83 24.53
N ARG A 457 25.13 12.15 23.39
CA ARG A 457 26.01 12.33 22.21
C ARG A 457 25.48 13.48 21.34
N LEU A 458 25.48 14.70 21.87
CA LEU A 458 24.75 15.84 21.29
C LEU A 458 25.31 16.31 19.94
N GLU A 459 26.64 16.31 19.76
CA GLU A 459 27.28 16.68 18.50
C GLU A 459 26.94 15.67 17.39
N GLU A 460 27.00 14.38 17.72
CA GLU A 460 26.63 13.31 16.79
C GLU A 460 25.14 13.40 16.43
N ALA A 461 24.27 13.65 17.43
CA ALA A 461 22.85 13.84 17.21
C ALA A 461 22.58 15.00 16.24
N THR A 462 23.22 16.15 16.46
CA THR A 462 23.09 17.34 15.60
C THR A 462 23.51 17.02 14.16
N ALA A 463 24.63 16.34 13.96
CA ALA A 463 25.09 15.95 12.62
C ALA A 463 24.10 15.02 11.89
N HIS A 464 23.53 14.04 12.60
CA HIS A 464 22.52 13.14 12.01
C HIS A 464 21.19 13.85 11.73
N LEU A 465 20.77 14.82 12.55
CA LEU A 465 19.58 15.64 12.27
C LEU A 465 19.77 16.49 11.02
N GLU A 466 20.92 17.15 10.87
CA GLU A 466 21.24 17.94 9.67
C GLU A 466 21.28 17.06 8.42
N THR A 467 21.82 15.85 8.55
CA THR A 467 21.82 14.85 7.46
C THR A 467 20.39 14.44 7.10
N SER A 468 19.57 14.08 8.09
CA SER A 468 18.16 13.73 7.90
C SER A 468 17.37 14.84 7.19
N ARG A 469 17.51 16.08 7.66
CA ARG A 469 16.90 17.27 7.06
C ARG A 469 17.35 17.49 5.61
N SER A 470 18.63 17.29 5.33
CA SER A 470 19.19 17.48 3.98
C SER A 470 18.71 16.41 3.00
N LEU A 471 18.52 15.18 3.47
CA LEU A 471 17.99 14.07 2.67
C LEU A 471 16.48 14.23 2.40
N ASN A 472 15.70 14.76 3.35
CA ASN A 472 14.29 15.06 3.15
C ASN A 472 13.86 16.36 3.85
N PRO A 473 13.83 17.50 3.14
CA PRO A 473 13.44 18.78 3.71
C PRO A 473 11.97 18.87 4.16
N ALA A 474 11.07 18.00 3.68
CA ALA A 474 9.66 17.99 4.07
C ALA A 474 9.42 17.25 5.40
N PHE A 475 10.40 16.45 5.86
CA PHE A 475 10.30 15.71 7.11
C PHE A 475 10.56 16.64 8.30
N ARG A 476 9.53 16.83 9.14
CA ARG A 476 9.51 17.88 10.18
C ARG A 476 10.32 17.56 11.44
N PRO A 477 10.36 16.30 11.96
CA PRO A 477 11.01 15.98 13.23
C PRO A 477 12.46 16.43 13.36
N PRO A 478 13.33 16.31 12.33
CA PRO A 478 14.71 16.78 12.45
C PRO A 478 14.81 18.26 12.82
N LEU A 479 13.96 19.11 12.20
CA LEU A 479 13.91 20.54 12.52
C LEU A 479 13.42 20.79 13.95
N ARG A 480 12.38 20.06 14.40
CA ARG A 480 11.90 20.15 15.78
C ARG A 480 13.05 19.90 16.77
N TYR A 481 13.85 18.85 16.54
CA TYR A 481 14.97 18.48 17.41
C TYR A 481 16.19 19.39 17.25
N LEU A 482 16.48 19.92 16.06
CA LEU A 482 17.55 20.91 15.85
C LEU A 482 17.29 22.20 16.64
N ILE A 483 16.04 22.68 16.69
CA ILE A 483 15.67 23.84 17.51
C ILE A 483 16.02 23.58 18.99
N GLY A 484 15.68 22.40 19.50
CA GLY A 484 16.03 22.00 20.87
C GLY A 484 17.54 21.95 21.10
N LEU A 485 18.29 21.23 20.27
CA LEU A 485 19.74 21.09 20.46
C LEU A 485 20.52 22.40 20.27
N TYR A 486 20.15 23.23 19.28
CA TYR A 486 20.78 24.54 19.10
C TYR A 486 20.44 25.51 20.23
N SER A 487 19.25 25.41 20.84
CA SER A 487 18.92 26.19 22.03
C SER A 487 19.80 25.84 23.23
N LEU A 488 20.07 24.55 23.46
CA LEU A 488 20.99 24.10 24.51
C LEU A 488 22.43 24.56 24.28
N ALA A 489 22.84 24.67 23.01
CA ALA A 489 24.14 25.20 22.64
C ALA A 489 24.19 26.73 22.62
N HIS A 490 23.08 27.42 22.96
CA HIS A 490 22.90 28.87 22.84
C HIS A 490 23.30 29.43 21.46
N ASN A 491 23.11 28.65 20.39
CA ASN A 491 23.41 29.05 19.03
C ASN A 491 22.19 29.75 18.42
N GLU A 492 22.07 31.06 18.64
CA GLU A 492 20.93 31.86 18.19
C GLU A 492 20.72 31.80 16.67
N GLU A 493 21.78 31.94 15.88
CA GLU A 493 21.69 31.95 14.42
C GLU A 493 21.11 30.62 13.88
N ALA A 494 21.65 29.49 14.34
CA ALA A 494 21.19 28.17 13.92
C ALA A 494 19.77 27.87 14.43
N THR A 495 19.43 28.35 15.64
CA THR A 495 18.10 28.20 16.21
C THR A 495 17.06 28.97 15.40
N ARG A 496 17.30 30.26 15.11
CA ARG A 496 16.39 31.10 14.29
C ARG A 496 16.22 30.53 12.90
N ARG A 497 17.31 30.11 12.25
CA ARG A 497 17.25 29.45 10.94
C ARG A 497 16.39 28.19 10.97
N SER A 498 16.53 27.35 12.01
CA SER A 498 15.75 26.12 12.14
C SER A 498 14.26 26.40 12.38
N ILE A 499 13.93 27.45 13.14
CA ILE A 499 12.56 27.94 13.34
C ILE A 499 11.95 28.40 12.00
N GLU A 500 12.66 29.21 11.22
CA GLU A 500 12.19 29.69 9.91
C GLU A 500 11.95 28.54 8.93
N LEU A 501 12.89 27.60 8.86
CA LEU A 501 12.74 26.40 8.04
C LEU A 501 11.54 25.57 8.48
N LEU A 502 11.33 25.38 9.79
CA LEU A 502 10.17 24.62 10.27
C LEU A 502 8.87 25.34 9.93
N ARG A 503 8.79 26.66 10.08
CA ARG A 503 7.60 27.46 9.67
C ARG A 503 7.28 27.31 8.18
N SER A 504 8.28 27.11 7.32
CA SER A 504 8.06 26.91 5.88
C SER A 504 7.35 25.59 5.55
N VAL A 505 7.52 24.55 6.37
CA VAL A 505 6.92 23.21 6.17
C VAL A 505 5.79 22.90 7.15
N GLU A 506 5.70 23.64 8.25
CA GLU A 506 4.65 23.59 9.28
C GLU A 506 4.22 25.04 9.62
N PRO A 507 3.32 25.65 8.81
CA PRO A 507 2.96 27.07 8.97
C PRO A 507 2.33 27.44 10.32
N GLU A 508 1.68 26.47 10.99
CA GLU A 508 1.06 26.62 12.32
C GLU A 508 2.06 26.46 13.48
N PHE A 509 3.36 26.36 13.18
CA PHE A 509 4.40 26.19 14.18
C PHE A 509 4.66 27.49 14.95
N THR A 510 4.66 27.37 16.29
CA THR A 510 5.14 28.41 17.21
C THR A 510 6.15 27.82 18.18
N VAL A 511 7.11 28.62 18.64
CA VAL A 511 8.09 28.20 19.65
C VAL A 511 7.36 27.89 20.95
N ARG A 512 6.35 28.68 21.29
CA ARG A 512 5.44 28.38 22.40
C ARG A 512 4.83 26.98 22.34
N ARG A 513 4.34 26.52 21.18
CA ARG A 513 3.83 25.13 21.04
C ARG A 513 4.93 24.09 21.28
N LEU A 514 6.15 24.32 20.79
CA LEU A 514 7.26 23.39 21.03
C LEU A 514 7.49 23.16 22.53
N ILE A 515 7.43 24.22 23.32
CA ILE A 515 7.76 24.23 24.75
C ILE A 515 6.57 23.81 25.64
N GLU A 516 5.38 24.36 25.37
CA GLU A 516 4.24 24.32 26.30
C GLU A 516 3.17 23.29 25.93
N ASP A 517 3.01 22.97 24.63
CA ASP A 517 1.97 22.04 24.18
C ASP A 517 2.46 20.59 24.37
N GLU A 518 1.96 19.90 25.39
CA GLU A 518 2.31 18.50 25.70
C GLU A 518 2.03 17.52 24.55
N THR A 519 1.07 17.86 23.68
CA THR A 519 0.65 17.02 22.56
C THR A 519 1.55 17.18 21.33
N TYR A 520 2.37 18.24 21.28
CA TYR A 520 3.33 18.44 20.22
C TYR A 520 4.34 17.27 20.17
N PRO A 521 4.71 16.72 18.99
CA PRO A 521 5.42 15.44 18.85
C PRO A 521 6.94 15.57 19.12
N VAL A 522 7.28 15.91 20.36
CA VAL A 522 8.66 16.06 20.87
C VAL A 522 8.82 15.42 22.26
N SER A 523 8.08 14.34 22.53
CA SER A 523 8.06 13.70 23.86
C SER A 523 9.45 13.34 24.38
N MET A 524 10.32 12.80 23.52
CA MET A 524 11.69 12.44 23.88
C MET A 524 12.58 13.66 24.14
N MET A 525 12.33 14.78 23.44
CA MET A 525 13.03 16.03 23.75
C MET A 525 12.69 16.48 25.18
N ARG A 526 11.40 16.46 25.56
CA ARG A 526 10.98 16.86 26.91
C ARG A 526 11.52 15.92 27.98
N SER A 527 11.37 14.61 27.79
CA SER A 527 11.77 13.64 28.81
C SER A 527 13.28 13.59 29.02
N ALA A 528 14.08 13.89 28.00
CA ALA A 528 15.54 13.90 28.08
C ALA A 528 16.14 15.31 28.27
N GLY A 529 15.31 16.35 28.42
CA GLY A 529 15.78 17.72 28.63
C GLY A 529 16.59 18.30 27.46
N LEU A 530 16.20 17.98 26.21
CA LEU A 530 16.96 18.31 24.99
C LEU A 530 16.66 19.71 24.43
N SER A 531 16.33 20.68 25.28
CA SER A 531 16.02 22.07 24.89
C SER A 531 16.19 23.03 26.06
N ASP A 532 16.59 24.28 25.78
CA ASP A 532 16.53 25.39 26.73
C ASP A 532 15.26 26.22 26.48
N ALA A 533 14.27 26.06 27.36
CA ALA A 533 12.99 26.74 27.25
C ALA A 533 13.09 28.26 27.52
N GLU A 534 14.01 28.72 28.35
CA GLU A 534 14.17 30.13 28.67
C GLU A 534 14.82 30.87 27.50
N PHE A 535 15.87 30.28 26.93
CA PHE A 535 16.49 30.75 25.70
C PHE A 535 15.48 30.85 24.55
N LEU A 536 14.69 29.79 24.33
CA LEU A 536 13.72 29.76 23.24
C LEU A 536 12.60 30.81 23.40
N ARG A 537 12.15 31.09 24.62
CA ARG A 537 11.18 32.18 24.88
C ARG A 537 11.75 33.56 24.56
N GLY A 538 13.06 33.74 24.69
CA GLY A 538 13.74 35.00 24.34
C GLY A 538 13.87 35.25 22.83
N LEU A 539 13.60 34.25 21.98
CA LEU A 539 13.71 34.37 20.52
C LEU A 539 12.38 34.67 19.82
N GLU A 540 11.25 34.60 20.52
CA GLU A 540 9.90 34.84 19.98
C GLU A 540 9.63 36.29 19.57
#